data_AF-A0A820E5C9-F1
#
_entry.id   AF-A0A820E5C9-F1
#
_cell.length_a   1.000
_cell.length_b   1.000
_cell.length_c   1.000
_cell.angle_alpha   90.00
_cell.angle_beta   90.00
_cell.angle_gamma   90.00
#
_symmetry.space_group_name_H-M   'P 1'
#
loop_
_entity.id
_entity.type
_entity.pdbx_description
1 polymer ?
#
loop_
_entity_poly.entity_id
_entity_poly.type
_entity_poly.pdbx_seq_one_letter_code
_entity_poly.pdbx_strand_id
1 'polypeptide(L)'
;MLVIIEKIKKYVVLIFLSMTKTANFYDIVYVDHGNWDKVASSNIYPILSKFANLSAQAIPCSLAKTLPPYGTWSDHPRAMELFAQLVFEKYVDATFYLKTSRDYWPLSFVELQLSSSKLNVHDHMQDRNLIRVVTNEKIFQEFSHLLQRADYIIYNIPHEDEENDDDDEY
;
A
#
# COMPACT_ATOMS: atom_id res chain seq x y z
N MET A 1 -1.02 6.68 7.58
CA MET A 1 -1.99 5.64 7.99
C MET A 1 -2.60 5.06 6.73
N LEU A 2 -2.11 3.90 6.30
CA LEU A 2 -2.59 3.25 5.08
C LEU A 2 -3.95 2.61 5.33
N VAL A 3 -4.91 2.85 4.43
CA VAL A 3 -6.23 2.22 4.44
C VAL A 3 -6.30 1.27 3.26
N ILE A 4 -6.57 0.00 3.52
CA ILE A 4 -6.75 -1.02 2.50
C ILE A 4 -8.24 -1.40 2.45
N ILE A 5 -8.82 -1.44 1.26
CA ILE A 5 -10.18 -1.93 1.02
C ILE A 5 -10.05 -3.28 0.32
N GLU A 6 -10.44 -4.37 0.99
CA GLU A 6 -10.29 -5.74 0.47
C GLU A 6 -11.60 -6.29 -0.15
N LYS A 7 -11.47 -7.11 -1.20
CA LYS A 7 -12.49 -8.09 -1.62
C LYS A 7 -11.87 -9.47 -1.93
N ILE A 8 -12.07 -10.41 -1.01
CA ILE A 8 -12.22 -11.89 -1.10
C ILE A 8 -11.39 -12.69 -2.14
N LYS A 9 -10.48 -13.53 -1.58
CA LYS A 9 -9.96 -14.87 -1.97
C LYS A 9 -9.38 -15.10 -3.38
N LYS A 10 -8.05 -14.94 -3.47
CA LYS A 10 -6.99 -15.90 -3.87
C LYS A 10 -5.74 -15.05 -4.12
N TYR A 11 -4.71 -15.21 -3.30
CA TYR A 11 -3.56 -14.30 -3.22
C TYR A 11 -2.84 -14.18 -4.58
N VAL A 12 -2.86 -12.98 -5.18
CA VAL A 12 -1.90 -12.60 -6.22
C VAL A 12 -0.80 -11.80 -5.53
N VAL A 13 0.42 -12.32 -5.60
CA VAL A 13 1.61 -11.63 -5.08
C VAL A 13 2.23 -10.88 -6.26
N LEU A 14 2.03 -9.57 -6.38
CA LEU A 14 3.04 -8.75 -7.06
C LEU A 14 4.08 -8.40 -6.00
N ILE A 15 5.34 -8.42 -6.41
CA ILE A 15 6.48 -8.22 -5.52
C ILE A 15 6.84 -6.74 -5.60
N PHE A 16 6.65 -5.99 -4.51
CA PHE A 16 7.36 -4.73 -4.31
C PHE A 16 8.69 -5.02 -3.63
N LEU A 17 9.79 -5.06 -4.40
CA LEU A 17 11.13 -5.05 -3.80
C LEU A 17 11.50 -3.62 -3.43
N SER A 18 11.34 -3.25 -2.16
CA SER A 18 12.28 -2.29 -1.58
C SER A 18 13.59 -3.06 -1.43
N MET A 19 14.49 -2.94 -2.42
CA MET A 19 15.72 -3.73 -2.46
C MET A 19 16.71 -3.33 -1.37
N THR A 20 16.51 -3.81 -0.15
CA THR A 20 17.62 -4.20 0.73
C THR A 20 17.87 -5.69 0.55
N LYS A 21 18.44 -6.05 -0.61
CA LYS A 21 18.85 -7.43 -0.88
C LYS A 21 19.95 -7.82 0.12
N THR A 22 19.64 -8.74 1.02
CA THR A 22 20.67 -9.65 1.55
C THR A 22 20.66 -10.91 0.67
N ALA A 23 21.75 -11.67 0.61
CA ALA A 23 21.90 -12.77 -0.36
C ALA A 23 20.74 -13.79 -0.38
N ASN A 24 19.96 -13.89 0.70
CA ASN A 24 18.95 -14.94 0.90
C ASN A 24 17.53 -14.45 1.17
N PHE A 25 17.28 -13.14 1.26
CA PHE A 25 15.96 -12.60 1.64
C PHE A 25 15.58 -11.35 0.85
N TYR A 26 14.28 -11.18 0.65
CA TYR A 26 13.65 -10.02 0.04
C TYR A 26 12.60 -9.44 0.99
N ASP A 27 12.55 -8.12 1.10
CA ASP A 27 11.42 -7.40 1.66
C ASP A 27 10.38 -7.22 0.54
N ILE A 28 9.15 -7.72 0.74
CA ILE A 28 8.06 -7.71 -0.24
C ILE A 28 6.83 -7.01 0.31
N VAL A 29 5.99 -6.46 -0.57
CA VAL A 29 4.63 -6.00 -0.22
C VAL A 29 3.62 -6.78 -1.06
N TYR A 30 2.61 -7.35 -0.43
CA TYR A 30 1.49 -8.04 -1.07
C TYR A 30 0.54 -7.00 -1.66
N VAL A 31 0.48 -6.89 -2.97
CA VAL A 31 -0.25 -5.78 -3.63
C VAL A 31 -1.76 -5.82 -3.54
N ASP A 32 -2.33 -6.95 -3.18
CA ASP A 32 -3.78 -7.08 -3.01
C ASP A 32 -4.21 -6.72 -1.59
N HIS A 33 -3.28 -6.79 -0.64
CA HIS A 33 -3.55 -6.62 0.79
C HIS A 33 -2.78 -5.45 1.41
N GLY A 34 -1.75 -4.93 0.75
CA GLY A 34 -0.92 -3.81 1.21
C GLY A 34 0.00 -4.12 2.40
N ASN A 35 -0.05 -5.32 2.98
CA ASN A 35 0.90 -5.73 4.03
C ASN A 35 2.26 -6.10 3.42
N TRP A 36 3.30 -6.05 4.24
CA TRP A 36 4.67 -6.39 3.85
C TRP A 36 5.18 -7.59 4.65
N ASP A 37 6.18 -8.28 4.12
CA ASP A 37 6.88 -9.35 4.80
C ASP A 37 8.32 -9.49 4.30
N LYS A 38 9.17 -10.17 5.07
CA LYS A 38 10.53 -10.53 4.68
C LYS A 38 10.58 -12.02 4.38
N VAL A 39 10.75 -12.36 3.11
CA VAL A 39 10.68 -13.75 2.63
C VAL A 39 12.02 -14.23 2.09
N ALA A 40 12.28 -15.52 2.24
CA ALA A 40 13.47 -16.16 1.67
C ALA A 40 13.42 -16.12 0.13
N SER A 41 14.57 -15.95 -0.52
CA SER A 41 14.68 -15.92 -1.97
C SER A 41 14.12 -17.20 -2.64
N SER A 42 14.22 -18.35 -1.97
CA SER A 42 13.64 -19.63 -2.42
C SER A 42 12.10 -19.68 -2.43
N ASN A 43 11.45 -18.70 -1.81
CA ASN A 43 9.99 -18.60 -1.75
C ASN A 43 9.44 -17.56 -2.74
N ILE A 44 10.29 -17.02 -3.61
CA ILE A 44 9.92 -16.08 -4.67
C ILE A 44 9.84 -16.83 -5.99
N TYR A 45 8.72 -16.66 -6.70
CA TYR A 45 8.45 -17.31 -7.98
C TYR A 45 7.99 -16.27 -9.01
N PRO A 46 8.26 -16.48 -10.32
CA PRO A 46 7.72 -15.65 -11.38
C PRO A 46 6.18 -15.66 -11.37
N ILE A 47 5.57 -14.52 -11.68
CA ILE A 47 4.12 -14.44 -11.82
C ILE A 47 3.68 -15.02 -13.17
N LEU A 48 2.67 -15.89 -13.18
CA LEU A 48 2.08 -16.35 -14.44
C LEU A 48 1.35 -15.20 -15.13
N SER A 49 1.51 -15.05 -16.44
CA SER A 49 0.93 -13.94 -17.22
C SER A 49 -0.59 -13.77 -17.02
N LYS A 50 -1.32 -14.86 -16.83
CA LYS A 50 -2.77 -14.83 -16.54
C LYS A 50 -3.14 -14.11 -15.23
N PHE A 51 -2.22 -14.05 -14.27
CA PHE A 51 -2.38 -13.33 -13.00
C PHE A 51 -1.77 -11.92 -13.05
N ALA A 52 -0.86 -11.66 -13.99
CA ALA A 52 -0.26 -10.33 -14.19
C ALA A 52 -1.21 -9.31 -14.86
N ASN A 53 -2.33 -9.79 -15.43
CA ASN A 53 -3.31 -8.92 -16.10
C ASN A 53 -4.24 -8.16 -15.13
N LEU A 54 -4.30 -8.55 -13.86
CA LEU A 54 -5.12 -7.85 -12.86
C LEU A 54 -4.29 -6.74 -12.20
N SER A 55 -4.85 -5.53 -12.15
CA SER A 55 -4.25 -4.43 -11.39
C SER A 55 -4.14 -4.78 -9.90
N ALA A 56 -3.13 -4.24 -9.21
CA ALA A 56 -3.05 -4.31 -7.75
C ALA A 56 -4.36 -3.86 -7.09
N GLN A 57 -4.83 -4.63 -6.11
CA GLN A 57 -6.12 -4.34 -5.47
C GLN A 57 -5.99 -3.42 -4.24
N ALA A 58 -4.85 -3.42 -3.55
CA ALA A 58 -4.61 -2.50 -2.44
C ALA A 58 -4.18 -1.12 -2.97
N ILE A 59 -4.85 -0.08 -2.46
CA ILE A 59 -4.54 1.31 -2.81
C ILE A 59 -3.78 1.95 -1.65
N PRO A 60 -2.49 2.30 -1.81
CA PRO A 60 -1.77 3.03 -0.78
C PRO A 60 -2.37 4.43 -0.63
N CYS A 61 -2.74 4.80 0.59
CA CYS A 61 -3.34 6.09 0.88
C CYS A 61 -3.03 6.58 2.31
N SER A 62 -3.39 7.81 2.62
CA SER A 62 -3.38 8.33 4.00
C SER A 62 -4.72 8.98 4.32
N LEU A 63 -5.21 8.84 5.55
CA LEU A 63 -6.40 9.59 5.97
C LEU A 63 -6.16 11.09 5.74
N ALA A 64 -7.11 11.72 5.06
CA ALA A 64 -7.02 13.12 4.66
C ALA A 64 -6.95 14.02 5.89
N LYS A 65 -6.16 15.08 5.77
CA LYS A 65 -6.05 16.16 6.75
C LYS A 65 -5.60 15.72 8.15
N THR A 66 -4.98 14.55 8.29
CA THR A 66 -4.69 13.92 9.58
C THR A 66 -3.19 13.68 9.79
N LEU A 67 -2.66 14.19 10.90
CA LEU A 67 -1.33 13.86 11.43
C LEU A 67 -1.42 13.44 12.91
N PRO A 68 -0.40 12.76 13.46
CA PRO A 68 -0.38 12.52 14.91
C PRO A 68 -0.35 13.86 15.65
N PRO A 69 -0.89 13.93 16.88
CA PRO A 69 -0.85 15.14 17.71
C PRO A 69 0.55 15.74 17.85
N TYR A 70 1.55 14.87 18.02
CA TYR A 70 2.98 15.16 18.04
C TYR A 70 3.77 13.89 17.71
N GLY A 71 5.05 13.99 17.37
CA GLY A 71 5.87 12.80 17.10
C GLY A 71 5.35 11.94 15.94
N THR A 72 5.36 10.62 16.14
CA THR A 72 4.95 9.62 15.15
C THR A 72 3.70 8.87 15.59
N TRP A 73 3.02 8.16 14.68
CA TRP A 73 1.85 7.34 15.05
C TRP A 73 2.13 6.26 16.09
N SER A 74 3.37 5.77 16.17
CA SER A 74 3.81 4.80 17.18
C SER A 74 3.73 5.35 18.60
N ASP A 75 3.82 6.68 18.75
CA ASP A 75 3.70 7.38 20.03
C ASP A 75 2.22 7.53 20.47
N HIS A 76 1.26 7.20 19.60
CA HIS A 76 -0.19 7.38 19.82
C HIS A 76 -0.97 6.07 19.64
N PRO A 77 -0.73 5.05 20.48
CA PRO A 77 -1.39 3.74 20.34
C PRO A 77 -2.91 3.82 20.41
N ARG A 78 -3.46 4.75 21.21
CA ARG A 78 -4.92 4.96 21.31
C ARG A 78 -5.54 5.46 19.99
N ALA A 79 -4.82 6.29 19.24
CA ALA A 79 -5.29 6.75 17.94
C ALA A 79 -5.29 5.59 16.94
N MET A 80 -4.22 4.79 16.93
CA MET A 80 -4.09 3.60 16.09
C MET A 80 -5.15 2.54 16.39
N GLU A 81 -5.39 2.27 17.67
CA GLU A 81 -6.40 1.32 18.13
C GLU A 81 -7.81 1.76 17.71
N LEU A 82 -8.17 3.02 17.97
CA LEU A 82 -9.49 3.54 17.57
C LEU A 82 -9.66 3.49 16.05
N PHE A 83 -8.63 3.87 15.28
CA PHE A 83 -8.70 3.78 13.83
C PHE A 83 -8.95 2.35 13.37
N ALA A 84 -8.16 1.39 13.86
CA ALA A 84 -8.34 -0.03 13.54
C ALA A 84 -9.74 -0.52 13.93
N GLN A 85 -10.22 -0.19 15.13
CA GLN A 85 -11.59 -0.50 15.56
C GLN A 85 -12.66 0.06 14.63
N LEU A 86 -12.43 1.21 13.99
CA LEU A 86 -13.39 1.83 13.08
C LEU A 86 -13.40 1.22 11.68
N VAL A 87 -12.25 0.79 11.16
CA VAL A 87 -12.11 0.45 9.73
C VAL A 87 -11.69 -0.99 9.44
N PHE A 88 -11.05 -1.68 10.37
CA PHE A 88 -10.51 -3.02 10.12
C PHE A 88 -11.65 -4.01 9.87
N GLU A 89 -11.53 -4.78 8.78
CA GLU A 89 -12.56 -5.74 8.31
C GLU A 89 -13.97 -5.13 8.17
N LYS A 90 -14.05 -3.84 7.85
CA LYS A 90 -15.31 -3.11 7.70
C LYS A 90 -15.44 -2.47 6.34
N TYR A 91 -16.67 -2.43 5.85
CA TYR A 91 -17.03 -1.66 4.67
C TYR A 91 -17.09 -0.17 5.02
N VAL A 92 -16.38 0.63 4.21
CA VAL A 92 -16.32 2.08 4.32
C VAL A 92 -16.58 2.70 2.95
N ASP A 93 -17.25 3.84 2.96
CA ASP A 93 -17.36 4.70 1.80
C ASP A 93 -16.11 5.61 1.81
N ALA A 94 -15.36 5.59 0.71
CA ALA A 94 -14.06 6.27 0.60
C ALA A 94 -14.09 7.34 -0.49
N THR A 95 -13.71 8.56 -0.14
CA THR A 95 -13.52 9.68 -1.08
C THR A 95 -12.04 9.98 -1.22
N PHE A 96 -11.51 9.86 -2.44
CA PHE A 96 -10.08 10.04 -2.71
C PHE A 96 -9.76 11.46 -3.19
N TYR A 97 -8.68 12.01 -2.65
CA TYR A 97 -8.05 13.25 -3.08
C TYR A 97 -6.63 12.94 -3.53
N LEU A 98 -6.40 13.01 -4.84
CA LEU A 98 -5.11 12.68 -5.44
C LEU A 98 -4.22 13.92 -5.52
N LYS A 99 -2.98 13.80 -5.05
CA LYS A 99 -1.93 14.78 -5.29
C LYS A 99 -0.84 14.14 -6.14
N THR A 100 -0.68 14.63 -7.36
CA THR A 100 0.33 14.15 -8.31
C THR A 100 1.54 15.08 -8.32
N SER A 101 2.70 14.52 -8.64
CA SER A 101 3.95 15.24 -8.91
C SER A 101 4.71 14.51 -10.00
N ARG A 102 5.63 15.20 -10.68
CA ARG A 102 6.56 14.56 -11.62
C ARG A 102 7.65 13.77 -10.89
N ASP A 103 8.03 14.22 -9.70
CA ASP A 103 9.21 13.72 -8.98
C ASP A 103 8.88 12.63 -7.96
N TYR A 104 7.60 12.45 -7.62
CA TYR A 104 7.14 11.59 -6.54
C TYR A 104 5.98 10.70 -6.97
N TRP A 105 5.82 9.55 -6.30
CA TRP A 105 4.61 8.75 -6.48
C TRP A 105 3.37 9.55 -6.11
N PRO A 106 2.25 9.39 -6.84
CA PRO A 106 0.99 10.02 -6.47
C PRO A 106 0.64 9.69 -5.02
N LEU A 107 0.34 10.73 -4.24
CA LEU A 107 -0.14 10.56 -2.88
C LEU A 107 -1.65 10.63 -2.88
N SER A 108 -2.28 9.54 -2.46
CA SER A 108 -3.73 9.45 -2.30
C SER A 108 -4.10 9.78 -0.86
N PHE A 109 -4.83 10.87 -0.66
CA PHE A 109 -5.50 11.13 0.61
C PHE A 109 -6.93 10.60 0.56
N VAL A 110 -7.43 10.05 1.66
CA VAL A 110 -8.75 9.44 1.71
C VAL A 110 -9.57 10.00 2.86
N GLU A 111 -10.81 10.39 2.60
CA GLU A 111 -11.83 10.57 3.63
C GLU A 111 -12.66 9.29 3.73
N LEU A 112 -12.86 8.80 4.96
CA LEU A 112 -13.55 7.54 5.23
C LEU A 112 -14.82 7.78 6.03
N GLN A 113 -15.89 7.16 5.57
CA GLN A 113 -17.17 7.17 6.25
C GLN A 113 -17.66 5.72 6.44
N LEU A 114 -18.05 5.33 7.65
CA LEU A 114 -18.57 3.99 7.88
C LEU A 114 -19.90 3.83 7.14
N SER A 115 -20.02 2.79 6.31
CA SER A 115 -21.23 2.60 5.50
C SER A 115 -22.48 2.33 6.36
N SER A 116 -22.30 1.77 7.57
CA SER A 116 -23.39 1.42 8.49
C SER A 116 -24.00 2.59 9.26
N SER A 117 -23.18 3.55 9.68
CA SER A 117 -23.59 4.66 10.56
C SER A 117 -23.40 6.04 9.96
N LYS A 118 -22.77 6.12 8.78
CA LYS A 118 -22.34 7.38 8.15
C LYS A 118 -21.41 8.22 9.04
N LEU A 119 -20.77 7.61 10.04
CA LEU A 119 -19.76 8.24 10.88
C LEU A 119 -18.50 8.52 10.07
N ASN A 120 -18.01 9.76 10.09
CA ASN A 120 -16.74 10.15 9.49
C ASN A 120 -15.59 9.81 10.45
N VAL A 121 -14.59 9.07 9.96
CA VAL A 121 -13.47 8.59 10.79
C VAL A 121 -12.56 9.74 11.25
N HIS A 122 -12.29 10.72 10.38
CA HIS A 122 -11.48 11.89 10.70
C HIS A 122 -12.10 12.68 11.85
N ASP A 123 -13.37 13.06 11.70
CA ASP A 123 -14.10 13.88 12.68
C ASP A 123 -14.15 13.15 14.03
N HIS A 124 -14.44 11.84 14.02
CA HIS A 124 -14.53 11.05 15.24
C HIS A 124 -13.20 10.95 16.00
N MET A 125 -12.08 10.89 15.29
CA MET A 125 -10.74 10.93 15.90
C MET A 125 -10.39 12.35 16.38
N GLN A 126 -10.78 13.39 15.63
CA GLN A 126 -10.58 14.80 16.01
C GLN A 126 -11.33 15.15 17.30
N ASP A 127 -12.60 14.76 17.43
CA ASP A 127 -13.43 15.02 18.61
C ASP A 127 -12.84 14.46 19.91
N ARG A 128 -11.97 13.45 19.78
CA ARG A 128 -11.27 12.80 20.90
C ARG A 128 -9.87 13.36 21.13
N ASN A 129 -9.47 14.39 20.39
CA ASN A 129 -8.13 14.97 20.40
C ASN A 129 -7.03 13.93 20.13
N LEU A 130 -7.33 12.92 19.29
CA LEU A 130 -6.37 11.84 18.94
C LEU A 130 -5.54 12.17 17.70
N ILE A 131 -5.83 13.28 17.03
CA ILE A 131 -5.15 13.71 15.81
C ILE A 131 -4.90 15.21 15.82
N ARG A 132 -3.95 15.63 15.00
CA ARG A 132 -3.74 17.02 14.59
C ARG A 132 -4.31 17.22 13.19
N VAL A 133 -5.21 18.19 13.04
CA VAL A 133 -5.80 18.55 11.75
C VAL A 133 -4.86 19.46 10.97
N VAL A 134 -4.56 19.09 9.73
CA VAL A 134 -3.70 19.85 8.80
C VAL A 134 -4.27 19.77 7.38
N THR A 135 -3.77 20.56 6.43
CA THR A 135 -4.19 20.40 5.02
C THR A 135 -3.41 19.27 4.35
N ASN A 136 -4.02 18.61 3.35
CA ASN A 136 -3.33 17.62 2.50
C ASN A 136 -2.09 18.22 1.82
N GLU A 137 -2.17 19.51 1.44
CA GLU A 137 -1.03 20.24 0.88
C GLU A 137 0.14 20.31 1.86
N LYS A 138 -0.12 20.61 3.13
CA LYS A 138 0.92 20.66 4.16
C LYS A 138 1.53 19.27 4.38
N ILE A 139 0.72 18.21 4.43
CA ILE A 139 1.23 16.83 4.53
C ILE A 139 2.11 16.51 3.30
N PHE A 140 1.66 16.86 2.11
CA PHE A 140 2.43 16.62 0.89
C PHE A 140 3.76 17.38 0.91
N GLN A 141 3.78 18.65 1.30
CA GLN A 141 5.02 19.43 1.41
C GLN A 141 5.98 18.86 2.46
N GLU A 142 5.45 18.42 3.61
CA GLU A 142 6.24 17.88 4.71
C GLU A 142 6.81 16.49 4.38
N PHE A 143 6.06 15.63 3.69
CA PHE A 143 6.42 14.20 3.53
C PHE A 143 6.69 13.74 2.09
N SER A 144 6.51 14.59 1.06
CA SER A 144 6.75 14.20 -0.34
C SER A 144 8.18 13.72 -0.59
N HIS A 145 9.16 14.29 0.11
CA HIS A 145 10.56 13.85 0.02
C HIS A 145 10.78 12.38 0.45
N LEU A 146 9.91 11.83 1.30
CA LEU A 146 9.94 10.41 1.67
C LEU A 146 9.32 9.51 0.59
N LEU A 147 8.62 10.10 -0.37
CA LEU A 147 7.97 9.43 -1.51
C LEU A 147 8.81 9.53 -2.78
N GLN A 148 10.11 9.82 -2.67
CA GLN A 148 11.04 9.69 -3.80
C GLN A 148 10.84 8.31 -4.41
N ARG A 149 10.75 8.26 -5.75
CA ARG A 149 10.60 7.00 -6.49
C ARG A 149 11.74 6.08 -6.06
N ALA A 150 11.46 5.14 -5.15
CA ALA A 150 12.19 3.88 -5.16
C ALA A 150 12.00 3.34 -6.58
N ASP A 151 13.07 3.00 -7.27
CA ASP A 151 12.96 2.40 -8.59
C ASP A 151 12.19 1.08 -8.45
N TYR A 152 10.91 1.11 -8.80
CA TYR A 152 10.05 -0.07 -8.80
C TYR A 152 10.41 -0.90 -10.02
N ILE A 153 11.32 -1.85 -9.84
CA ILE A 153 11.58 -2.87 -10.84
C ILE A 153 10.49 -3.93 -10.69
N ILE A 154 9.51 -3.93 -11.61
CA ILE A 154 8.69 -5.11 -11.85
C ILE A 154 9.65 -6.14 -12.45
N TYR A 155 10.22 -7.01 -11.62
CA TYR A 155 11.00 -8.13 -12.11
C TYR A 155 10.04 -9.11 -12.78
N ASN A 156 9.91 -8.98 -14.09
CA ASN A 156 9.50 -10.10 -14.93
C ASN A 156 10.71 -11.03 -14.96
N ILE A 157 10.84 -11.93 -13.98
CA ILE A 157 11.90 -12.94 -13.97
C ILE A 157 11.64 -13.81 -15.21
N PRO A 158 12.52 -13.79 -16.23
CA PRO A 158 12.37 -14.66 -17.39
C PRO A 158 12.38 -16.11 -16.89
N HIS A 159 11.50 -16.93 -17.45
CA HIS A 159 11.65 -18.37 -17.31
C HIS A 159 12.97 -18.73 -18.00
N GLU A 160 13.95 -19.25 -17.26
CA GLU A 160 15.02 -20.00 -17.91
C GLU A 160 14.37 -21.29 -18.44
N ASP A 161 14.47 -21.43 -19.77
CA ASP A 161 14.32 -22.64 -20.58
C ASP A 161 12.88 -23.18 -20.81
N GLU A 162 12.23 -22.65 -21.85
CA GLU A 162 11.64 -23.54 -22.86
C GLU A 162 12.74 -23.77 -23.91
N GLU A 163 13.45 -24.91 -23.81
CA GLU A 163 14.29 -25.42 -24.89
C GLU A 163 13.39 -25.60 -26.12
N ASN A 164 13.59 -24.77 -27.14
CA ASN A 164 13.09 -25.06 -28.49
C ASN A 164 13.92 -26.22 -29.03
N ASP A 165 13.39 -27.44 -28.92
CA ASP A 165 13.77 -28.54 -29.80
C ASP A 165 13.27 -28.23 -31.22
N ASP A 166 13.94 -27.30 -31.90
CA ASP A 166 13.96 -27.24 -33.35
C ASP A 166 15.26 -27.91 -33.81
N ASP A 167 15.27 -29.24 -33.78
CA ASP A 167 16.27 -30.04 -34.49
C ASP A 167 16.06 -29.83 -35.99
N ASP A 168 17.13 -29.35 -36.63
CA ASP A 168 17.30 -29.15 -38.05
C ASP A 168 16.96 -30.41 -38.88
N GLU A 169 16.24 -30.25 -39.99
CA GLU A 169 16.46 -31.10 -41.16
C GLU A 169 16.38 -30.27 -42.46
N TYR A 170 17.54 -30.18 -43.12
CA TYR A 170 17.78 -29.59 -44.44
C TYR A 170 17.34 -30.51 -45.58
#